data_AF-A0A1V6FCQ8-F1
#
_entry.id   AF-A0A1V6FCQ8-F1
#
_cell.length_a   1.000
_cell.length_b   1.000
_cell.length_c   1.000
_cell.angle_alpha   90.00
_cell.angle_beta   90.00
_cell.angle_gamma   90.00
#
_symmetry.space_group_name_H-M   'P 1'
#
loop_
_entity.id
_entity.type
_entity.pdbx_description
1 polymer ?
#
loop_
_entity_poly.entity_id
_entity_poly.type
_entity_poly.pdbx_seq_one_letter_code
_entity_poly.pdbx_strand_id
1 'polypeptide(L)'
;MSDSWRPVAGLSDLPPGSRKLVRIDGHSLLLFNVDVGLHAAADSCPHAGAWLGGGTLSGTVLRCPAHGLHARGSRPDGSRLPGAGRGRGGLGEPSA
;
A
#
# COMPACT_ATOMS: atom_id res chain seq x y z
N MET A 1 3.42 23.25 -1.33
CA MET A 1 3.49 21.98 -2.07
C MET A 1 2.32 21.99 -3.04
N SER A 2 2.57 22.12 -4.33
CA SER A 2 1.53 22.09 -5.36
C SER A 2 0.97 20.67 -5.45
N ASP A 3 -0.34 20.52 -5.28
CA ASP A 3 -1.04 19.23 -5.42
C ASP A 3 -1.23 18.94 -6.91
N SER A 4 -0.21 18.35 -7.54
CA SER A 4 -0.25 17.99 -8.96
C SER A 4 -0.47 16.50 -9.13
N TRP A 5 -1.59 16.13 -9.75
CA TRP A 5 -1.87 14.74 -10.13
C TRP A 5 -0.97 14.28 -11.28
N ARG A 6 -0.47 13.05 -11.19
CA ARG A 6 0.37 12.43 -12.23
C ARG A 6 -0.24 11.11 -12.69
N PRO A 7 -0.45 10.89 -14.00
CA PRO A 7 -0.84 9.58 -14.50
C PRO A 7 0.34 8.61 -14.37
N VAL A 8 0.07 7.43 -13.81
CA VAL A 8 1.11 6.42 -13.50
C VAL A 8 0.86 5.06 -14.16
N ALA A 9 -0.39 4.74 -14.51
CA ALA A 9 -0.78 3.51 -15.20
C ALA A 9 -2.19 3.67 -15.79
N GLY A 10 -2.50 2.90 -16.83
CA GLY A 10 -3.87 2.74 -17.32
C GLY A 10 -4.62 1.63 -16.56
N LEU A 11 -5.96 1.68 -16.55
CA LEU A 11 -6.77 0.61 -15.94
C LEU A 11 -6.52 -0.76 -16.59
N SER A 12 -6.26 -0.78 -17.91
CA SER A 12 -5.92 -2.02 -18.64
C SER A 12 -4.61 -2.66 -18.18
N ASP A 13 -3.71 -1.89 -17.55
CA ASP A 13 -2.47 -2.41 -16.97
C ASP A 13 -2.66 -3.05 -15.60
N LEU A 14 -3.82 -2.82 -14.98
CA LEU A 14 -4.11 -3.20 -13.60
C LEU A 14 -5.55 -3.78 -13.49
N PRO A 15 -5.81 -4.92 -14.15
CA PRO A 15 -7.11 -5.59 -14.06
C PRO A 15 -7.45 -5.99 -12.61
N PRO A 16 -8.73 -6.23 -12.27
CA PRO A 16 -9.12 -6.72 -10.95
C PRO A 16 -8.34 -7.97 -10.53
N GLY A 17 -7.90 -8.01 -9.27
CA GLY A 17 -7.07 -9.08 -8.72
C GLY A 17 -5.58 -8.96 -9.02
N SER A 18 -5.14 -7.91 -9.74
CA SER A 18 -3.73 -7.72 -10.11
C SER A 18 -3.03 -6.62 -9.30
N ARG A 19 -1.70 -6.60 -9.44
CA ARG A 19 -0.81 -5.57 -8.90
C ARG A 19 0.26 -5.19 -9.90
N LYS A 20 0.71 -3.93 -9.84
CA LYS A 20 1.75 -3.38 -10.73
C LYS A 20 2.71 -2.52 -9.92
N LEU A 21 4.00 -2.74 -10.14
CA LEU A 21 5.05 -1.86 -9.65
C LEU A 21 5.25 -0.71 -10.64
N VAL A 22 5.22 0.53 -10.15
CA VAL A 22 5.50 1.73 -10.93
C VAL A 22 6.62 2.52 -10.29
N ARG A 23 7.46 3.15 -11.10
CA ARG A 23 8.46 4.12 -10.65
C ARG A 23 8.14 5.49 -11.24
N ILE A 24 8.05 6.50 -10.39
CA ILE A 24 7.79 7.89 -10.79
C ILE A 24 8.60 8.83 -9.88
N ASP A 25 9.32 9.79 -10.47
CA ASP A 25 10.09 10.79 -9.73
C ASP A 25 11.02 10.21 -8.65
N GLY A 26 11.61 9.03 -8.91
CA GLY A 26 12.48 8.32 -7.95
C GLY A 26 11.74 7.54 -6.86
N HIS A 27 10.42 7.61 -6.80
CA HIS A 27 9.57 6.82 -5.90
C HIS A 27 9.13 5.52 -6.55
N SER A 28 9.21 4.42 -5.80
CA SER A 28 8.62 3.13 -6.20
C SER A 28 7.26 2.96 -5.51
N LEU A 29 6.22 2.72 -6.30
CA LEU A 29 4.83 2.59 -5.87
C LEU A 29 4.28 1.23 -6.29
N LEU A 30 3.65 0.53 -5.35
CA LEU A 30 2.90 -0.68 -5.61
C LEU A 30 1.42 -0.32 -5.78
N LEU A 31 0.92 -0.45 -7.00
CA LEU A 31 -0.50 -0.33 -7.34
C LEU A 31 -1.17 -1.70 -7.26
N PHE A 32 -2.41 -1.76 -6.81
CA PHE A 32 -3.18 -3.00 -6.79
C PHE A 32 -4.68 -2.73 -6.93
N ASN A 33 -5.35 -3.63 -7.63
CA ASN A 33 -6.79 -3.58 -7.88
C ASN A 33 -7.41 -4.78 -7.20
N VAL A 34 -8.15 -4.55 -6.12
CA VAL A 34 -8.82 -5.59 -5.33
C VAL A 34 -10.32 -5.32 -5.33
N ASP A 35 -11.12 -6.22 -4.75
CA ASP A 35 -12.59 -6.16 -4.85
C ASP A 35 -13.20 -4.82 -4.38
N VAL A 36 -12.51 -4.12 -3.47
CA VAL A 36 -12.90 -2.82 -2.94
C VAL A 36 -12.37 -1.62 -3.73
N GLY A 37 -11.66 -1.86 -4.83
CA GLY A 37 -11.18 -0.86 -5.79
C GLY A 37 -9.66 -0.78 -5.92
N LEU A 38 -9.21 0.34 -6.48
CA LEU A 38 -7.82 0.65 -6.73
C LEU A 38 -7.14 1.19 -5.49
N HIS A 39 -5.90 0.77 -5.27
CA HIS A 39 -5.10 1.17 -4.13
C HIS A 39 -3.64 1.34 -4.52
N ALA A 40 -2.93 2.13 -3.72
CA ALA A 40 -1.50 2.32 -3.85
C ALA A 40 -0.81 2.22 -2.49
N ALA A 41 0.44 1.81 -2.50
CA ALA A 41 1.36 1.89 -1.37
C ALA A 41 2.76 2.24 -1.85
N ALA A 42 3.59 2.82 -0.99
CA ALA A 42 5.03 2.86 -1.26
C ALA A 42 5.55 1.42 -1.36
N ASP A 43 6.40 1.15 -2.34
CA ASP A 43 7.02 -0.17 -2.52
C ASP A 43 8.23 -0.36 -1.59
N SER A 44 8.08 0.09 -0.35
CA SER A 44 9.11 0.06 0.68
C SER A 44 8.44 -0.20 2.02
N CYS A 45 8.86 -1.27 2.67
CA CYS A 45 8.31 -1.67 3.95
C CYS A 45 8.64 -0.58 4.99
N PRO A 46 7.64 -0.03 5.71
CA PRO A 46 7.87 1.05 6.66
C PRO A 46 8.72 0.64 7.88
N HIS A 47 8.99 -0.66 8.07
CA HIS A 47 9.91 -1.14 9.10
C HIS A 47 11.38 -0.96 8.70
N ALA A 48 11.83 -1.64 7.64
CA ALA A 48 13.25 -1.73 7.28
C ALA A 48 13.51 -1.58 5.76
N GLY A 49 12.57 -0.96 5.04
CA GLY A 49 12.75 -0.59 3.64
C GLY A 49 12.62 -1.73 2.61
N ALA A 50 12.36 -2.96 3.04
CA ALA A 50 12.23 -4.13 2.16
C ALA A 50 11.17 -3.94 1.06
N TRP A 51 11.43 -4.52 -0.11
CA TRP A 51 10.51 -4.49 -1.25
C TRP A 51 9.17 -5.19 -0.92
N LEU A 52 8.05 -4.44 -0.98
CA LEU A 52 6.70 -4.97 -0.71
C LEU A 52 6.04 -5.68 -1.88
N GLY A 53 6.39 -5.37 -3.13
CA GLY A 53 5.86 -6.04 -4.32
C GLY A 53 6.13 -7.55 -4.36
N GLY A 54 7.20 -8.02 -3.70
CA GLY A 54 7.46 -9.45 -3.49
C GLY A 54 6.67 -10.09 -2.34
N GLY A 55 5.88 -9.31 -1.59
CA GLY A 55 5.07 -9.79 -0.47
C GLY A 55 3.74 -10.43 -0.88
N THR A 56 2.94 -10.82 0.12
CA THR A 56 1.56 -11.28 -0.11
C THR A 56 0.58 -10.13 0.02
N LEU A 57 -0.49 -10.16 -0.77
CA LEU A 57 -1.57 -9.19 -0.76
C LEU A 57 -2.87 -9.91 -0.40
N SER A 58 -3.58 -9.40 0.60
CA SER A 58 -4.92 -9.88 0.98
C SER A 58 -5.84 -8.68 1.15
N GLY A 59 -6.78 -8.50 0.21
CA GLY A 59 -7.58 -7.28 0.11
C GLY A 59 -6.68 -6.05 0.05
N THR A 60 -6.74 -5.18 1.06
CA THR A 60 -5.90 -3.96 1.10
C THR A 60 -4.65 -4.10 1.98
N VAL A 61 -4.32 -5.32 2.43
CA VAL A 61 -3.24 -5.60 3.38
C VAL A 61 -2.06 -6.25 2.65
N LEU A 62 -0.91 -5.61 2.72
CA LEU A 62 0.38 -6.11 2.24
C LEU A 62 1.14 -6.71 3.40
N ARG A 63 1.59 -7.96 3.26
CA ARG A 63 2.52 -8.60 4.18
C ARG A 63 3.93 -8.52 3.61
N CYS A 64 4.82 -7.84 4.33
CA CYS A 64 6.22 -7.75 3.98
C CYS A 64 6.86 -9.14 3.91
N PRO A 65 7.59 -9.48 2.84
CA PRO A 65 8.23 -10.79 2.71
C PRO A 65 9.40 -10.99 3.69
N ALA A 66 10.02 -9.92 4.18
CA ALA A 66 11.19 -10.01 5.06
C ALA A 66 10.83 -10.48 6.49
N HIS A 67 9.95 -9.74 7.17
CA HIS A 67 9.65 -9.93 8.60
C HIS A 67 8.15 -10.07 8.90
N GLY A 68 7.31 -10.16 7.87
CA GLY A 68 5.87 -10.37 8.04
C GLY A 68 5.06 -9.17 8.53
N LEU A 69 5.64 -7.96 8.57
CA LEU A 69 4.89 -6.74 8.90
C LEU A 69 3.70 -6.57 7.94
N HIS A 70 2.52 -6.31 8.50
CA HIS A 70 1.33 -5.96 7.75
C HIS A 70 1.21 -4.45 7.59
N ALA A 71 1.09 -3.98 6.35
CA ALA A 71 0.84 -2.58 6.00
C ALA A 71 -0.45 -2.49 5.16
N ARG A 72 -1.15 -1.37 5.24
CA ARG A 72 -2.41 -1.14 4.52
C ARG A 72 -2.21 -0.08 3.44
N GLY A 73 -2.72 -0.34 2.22
CA GLY A 73 -2.69 0.65 1.13
C GLY A 73 -3.63 1.83 1.33
N SER A 74 -3.32 2.95 0.67
CA SER A 74 -4.22 4.11 0.58
C SER A 74 -5.17 3.98 -0.60
N ARG A 75 -6.25 4.76 -0.56
CA ARG A 75 -7.16 4.91 -1.69
C ARG A 75 -6.59 5.88 -2.74
N PRO A 76 -7.16 5.90 -3.97
CA PRO A 76 -6.69 6.76 -5.04
C PRO A 76 -6.86 8.24 -4.73
N ASP A 77 -7.87 8.62 -3.94
CA ASP A 77 -8.12 9.98 -3.45
C ASP A 77 -7.12 10.44 -2.37
N GLY A 78 -6.08 9.64 -2.10
CA GLY A 78 -5.10 9.91 -1.05
C GLY A 78 -5.64 9.71 0.37
N SER A 79 -6.92 9.35 0.53
CA SER A 79 -7.50 9.09 1.85
C SER A 79 -6.90 7.81 2.43
N ARG A 80 -6.65 7.87 3.75
CA ARG A 80 -6.30 6.68 4.52
C ARG A 80 -7.56 5.86 4.78
N LEU A 81 -7.41 4.55 4.73
CA LEU A 81 -8.48 3.65 5.14
C LEU A 81 -8.77 3.86 6.64
N PRO A 82 -10.06 3.80 7.06
CA PRO A 82 -10.42 3.80 8.48
C PRO A 82 -9.61 2.72 9.24
N GLY A 83 -9.07 3.07 10.41
CA GLY A 83 -8.21 2.18 11.19
C GLY A 83 -6.73 2.12 10.78
N ALA A 84 -6.31 2.83 9.72
CA ALA A 84 -4.90 3.10 9.45
C ALA A 84 -4.40 4.24 10.36
N GLY A 85 -4.51 4.04 11.68
CA GLY A 85 -3.94 4.95 12.66
C GLY A 85 -2.44 5.08 12.46
N ARG A 86 -1.89 6.29 12.65
CA ARG A 86 -0.46 6.45 12.87
C ARG A 86 -0.17 5.76 14.21
N GLY A 87 0.22 4.50 14.19
CA GLY A 87 0.72 3.83 15.38
C GLY A 87 1.97 4.57 15.84
N ARG A 88 1.82 5.56 16.72
CA ARG A 88 2.79 5.71 17.80
C ARG A 88 2.63 4.44 18.63
N GLY A 89 3.75 3.80 18.95
CA GLY A 89 3.76 2.53 19.68
C GLY A 89 2.81 2.54 20.87
N GLY A 90 2.17 1.40 21.08
CA GLY A 90 1.27 1.14 22.18
C GLY A 90 0.73 -0.27 22.01
N LEU A 91 1.46 -1.25 22.53
CA LEU A 91 0.87 -2.53 22.88
C LEU A 91 -0.21 -2.22 23.93
N GLY A 92 -1.46 -2.13 23.50
CA GLY A 92 -2.60 -2.21 24.38
C GLY A 92 -2.97 -3.67 24.50
N GLU A 93 -2.76 -4.25 25.67
CA GLU A 93 -3.24 -5.58 26.03
C GLU A 93 -4.75 -5.68 25.80
N PRO A 94 -5.28 -6.81 25.30
CA PRO A 94 -6.71 -7.03 25.32
C PRO A 94 -7.15 -7.35 26.76
N SER A 95 -7.96 -6.46 27.35
CA SER A 95 -8.86 -6.83 28.43
C SER A 95 -9.86 -7.87 27.92
N ALA A 96 -9.66 -9.13 28.31
CA ALA A 96 -10.67 -10.11 28.74
C ALA A 96 -9.95 -11.41 29.10
#